data_AF-A0A1F4ZA89-F1
#
_entry.id   AF-A0A1F4ZA89-F1
#
_cell.length_a   1.000
_cell.length_b   1.000
_cell.length_c   1.000
_cell.angle_alpha   90.00
_cell.angle_beta   90.00
_cell.angle_gamma   90.00
#
_symmetry.space_group_name_H-M   'P 1'
#
loop_
_entity.id
_entity.type
_entity.pdbx_description
1 polymer ?
#
loop_
_entity_poly.entity_id
_entity_poly.type
_entity_poly.pdbx_seq_one_letter_code
_entity_poly.pdbx_strand_id
1 'polypeptide(L)'
;MEVQTRERVTIGVLVGVIFLVLAGGIWLLIGDRKSPGGDRGKAEDVNAGLEKGDLGYQEPQTKVTVGSKAISRGTFMKAEGGKIYFTEEGVMTVLPLTEEVSLQCTDQDLEGVTEYDFEQVTKIMVVGPGELNDKVAAGEPVVVLANLEGTEYKANTVAISAEGCGKI
;
A
#
# COMPACT_ATOMS: atom_id res chain seq x y z
N MET A 1 17.65 -17.25 60.89
CA MET A 1 18.41 -17.54 59.66
C MET A 1 17.41 -17.95 58.57
N GLU A 2 16.61 -17.03 58.02
CA GLU A 2 15.58 -17.38 57.00
C GLU A 2 15.51 -16.40 55.83
N VAL A 3 16.13 -15.21 55.94
CA VAL A 3 16.07 -14.19 54.88
C VAL A 3 17.09 -14.47 53.77
N GLN A 4 18.25 -15.05 54.09
CA GLN A 4 19.34 -15.27 53.13
C GLN A 4 19.06 -16.41 52.14
N THR A 5 18.16 -17.33 52.47
CA THR A 5 17.79 -18.47 51.62
C THR A 5 16.81 -18.06 50.50
N ARG A 6 15.92 -17.09 50.73
CA ARG A 6 14.97 -16.61 49.70
C ARG A 6 15.68 -15.85 48.57
N GLU A 7 16.65 -14.99 48.86
CA GLU A 7 17.39 -14.26 47.81
C GLU A 7 18.15 -15.20 46.87
N ARG A 8 18.82 -16.23 47.40
CA ARG A 8 19.55 -17.21 46.58
C ARG A 8 18.64 -18.03 45.68
N VAL A 9 17.44 -18.38 46.16
CA VAL A 9 16.42 -19.08 45.35
C VAL A 9 15.86 -18.15 44.28
N THR A 10 15.63 -16.87 44.60
CA THR A 10 15.05 -15.91 43.65
C THR A 10 16.06 -15.57 42.54
N ILE A 11 17.34 -15.39 42.89
CA ILE A 11 18.44 -15.20 41.93
C ILE A 11 18.65 -16.47 41.09
N GLY A 12 18.63 -17.66 41.71
CA GLY A 12 18.76 -18.93 40.98
C GLY A 12 17.65 -19.15 39.97
N VAL A 13 16.40 -18.79 40.32
CA VAL A 13 15.25 -18.86 39.40
C VAL A 13 15.36 -17.81 38.29
N LEU A 14 15.78 -16.59 38.61
CA LEU A 14 15.94 -15.52 37.60
C LEU A 14 17.02 -15.86 36.56
N VAL A 15 18.17 -16.40 37.01
CA VAL A 15 19.24 -16.86 36.11
C VAL A 15 18.78 -18.05 35.29
N GLY A 16 18.04 -18.99 35.86
CA GLY A 16 17.46 -20.13 35.15
C GLY A 16 16.45 -19.72 34.06
N VAL A 17 15.60 -18.72 34.35
CA VAL A 17 14.63 -18.19 33.38
C VAL A 17 15.34 -17.44 32.25
N ILE A 18 16.36 -16.62 32.54
CA ILE A 18 17.14 -15.93 31.51
C ILE A 18 17.85 -16.95 30.59
N PHE A 19 18.41 -18.02 31.15
CA PHE A 19 19.04 -19.08 30.35
C PHE A 19 18.02 -19.83 29.48
N LEU A 20 16.81 -20.09 29.98
CA LEU A 20 15.74 -20.72 29.19
C LEU A 20 15.23 -19.82 28.06
N VAL A 21 15.12 -18.50 28.29
CA VAL A 21 14.71 -17.54 27.25
C VAL A 21 15.82 -17.37 26.21
N LEU A 22 17.09 -17.34 26.60
CA LEU A 22 18.22 -17.25 25.67
C LEU A 22 18.40 -18.56 24.87
N ALA A 23 18.30 -19.73 25.51
CA ALA A 23 18.39 -21.01 24.81
C ALA A 23 17.18 -21.25 23.89
N GLY A 24 15.97 -20.89 24.32
CA GLY A 24 14.75 -20.97 23.51
C GLY A 24 14.74 -19.97 22.34
N GLY A 25 15.24 -18.75 22.55
CA GLY A 25 15.38 -17.74 21.50
C GLY A 25 16.44 -18.10 20.45
N ILE A 26 17.55 -18.72 20.86
CA ILE A 26 18.57 -19.20 19.92
C ILE A 26 18.07 -20.43 19.13
N TRP A 27 17.28 -21.32 19.74
CA TRP A 27 16.71 -22.47 19.04
C TRP A 27 15.66 -22.06 18.01
N LEU A 28 14.86 -21.02 18.29
CA LEU A 28 13.95 -20.41 17.30
C LEU A 28 14.67 -19.68 16.15
N LEU A 29 15.88 -19.15 16.37
CA LEU A 29 16.66 -18.48 15.31
C LEU A 29 17.48 -19.44 14.44
N ILE A 30 17.72 -20.68 14.88
CA ILE A 30 18.45 -21.70 14.11
C ILE A 30 17.49 -22.66 13.38
N GLY A 31 16.25 -22.79 13.85
CA GLY A 31 15.21 -23.64 13.24
C GLY A 31 14.59 -23.11 11.94
N ASP A 32 14.72 -21.82 11.62
CA ASP A 32 14.11 -21.21 10.42
C ASP A 32 15.10 -20.94 9.27
N ARG A 33 16.32 -21.50 9.33
CA ARG A 33 17.24 -21.53 8.18
C ARG A 33 16.97 -22.73 7.27
N LYS A 34 15.72 -22.88 6.84
CA LYS A 34 15.36 -23.65 5.65
C LYS A 34 14.02 -23.22 5.04
N SER A 35 13.78 -21.91 4.96
CA SER A 35 12.99 -21.40 3.83
C SER A 35 13.94 -21.22 2.64
N PRO A 36 13.72 -21.88 1.49
CA PRO A 36 14.22 -21.35 0.25
C PRO A 36 13.49 -20.02 0.05
N GLY A 37 14.13 -18.91 0.44
CA GLY A 37 13.78 -17.61 -0.11
C GLY A 37 13.91 -17.78 -1.63
N GLY A 38 12.81 -17.84 -2.36
CA GLY A 38 11.77 -16.83 -2.30
C GLY A 38 12.31 -15.74 -3.18
N ASP A 39 12.19 -16.00 -4.49
CA ASP A 39 12.31 -14.99 -5.52
C ASP A 39 11.65 -13.74 -4.98
N ARG A 40 12.46 -12.71 -4.74
CA ARG A 40 11.95 -11.36 -4.75
C ARG A 40 11.37 -11.23 -6.14
N GLY A 41 10.05 -11.31 -6.25
CA GLY A 41 9.31 -11.16 -7.48
C GLY A 41 9.78 -9.90 -8.19
N LYS A 42 10.79 -10.06 -9.05
CA LYS A 42 10.75 -9.41 -10.33
C LYS A 42 9.44 -9.93 -10.92
N ALA A 43 8.49 -9.04 -11.15
CA ALA A 43 7.50 -9.34 -12.15
C ALA A 43 8.32 -9.80 -13.37
N GLU A 44 8.32 -11.11 -13.64
CA GLU A 44 8.82 -11.62 -14.90
C GLU A 44 8.01 -10.86 -15.95
N ASP A 45 8.69 -10.08 -16.77
CA ASP A 45 8.07 -9.45 -17.92
C ASP A 45 7.69 -10.60 -18.85
N VAL A 46 6.47 -11.12 -18.67
CA VAL A 46 5.94 -12.31 -19.34
C VAL A 46 5.92 -12.14 -20.87
N ASN A 47 6.17 -10.91 -21.34
CA ASN A 47 6.13 -10.50 -22.73
C ASN A 47 7.49 -10.07 -23.29
N ALA A 48 8.60 -10.35 -22.60
CA ALA A 48 9.92 -9.94 -23.08
C ALA A 48 10.20 -10.45 -24.51
N GLY A 49 10.08 -9.55 -25.49
CA GLY A 49 10.34 -9.82 -26.91
C GLY A 49 9.16 -10.35 -27.74
N LEU A 50 7.93 -10.35 -27.20
CA LEU A 50 6.71 -10.72 -27.95
C LEU A 50 5.92 -9.46 -28.32
N GLU A 51 5.41 -9.40 -29.55
CA GLU A 51 4.52 -8.33 -30.01
C GLU A 51 3.04 -8.67 -29.80
N LYS A 52 2.20 -7.65 -29.72
CA LYS A 52 0.75 -7.83 -29.54
C LYS A 52 0.18 -8.70 -30.67
N GLY A 53 -0.38 -9.85 -30.28
CA GLY A 53 -0.95 -10.83 -31.21
C GLY A 53 -0.08 -12.07 -31.42
N ASP A 54 1.14 -12.10 -30.89
CA ASP A 54 1.98 -13.29 -30.90
C ASP A 54 1.40 -14.40 -30.02
N LEU A 55 1.59 -15.66 -30.46
CA LEU A 55 1.24 -16.83 -29.66
C LEU A 55 2.07 -16.85 -28.37
N GLY A 56 1.40 -16.62 -27.24
CA GLY A 56 2.05 -16.52 -25.92
C GLY A 56 2.19 -15.09 -25.39
N TYR A 57 1.90 -14.06 -26.21
CA TYR A 57 1.79 -12.69 -25.73
C TYR A 57 0.61 -12.59 -24.76
N GLN A 58 0.89 -12.17 -23.53
CA GLN A 58 -0.12 -11.84 -22.54
C GLN A 58 -0.29 -10.33 -22.53
N GLU A 59 -1.51 -9.81 -22.65
CA GLU A 59 -1.65 -8.36 -22.48
C GLU A 59 -1.13 -7.94 -21.09
N PRO A 60 -0.36 -6.84 -20.98
CA PRO A 60 0.02 -6.30 -19.68
C PRO A 60 -1.25 -6.14 -18.85
N GLN A 61 -1.21 -6.56 -17.58
CA GLN A 61 -2.41 -6.54 -16.73
C GLN A 61 -2.98 -5.11 -16.68
N THR A 62 -4.12 -4.89 -17.33
CA THR A 62 -4.84 -3.60 -17.37
C THR A 62 -5.64 -3.35 -16.10
N LYS A 63 -5.65 -4.33 -15.19
CA LYS A 63 -6.34 -4.30 -13.90
C LYS A 63 -5.36 -4.45 -12.77
N VAL A 64 -5.56 -3.68 -11.71
CA VAL A 64 -4.72 -3.72 -10.52
C VAL A 64 -5.55 -3.86 -9.26
N THR A 65 -5.18 -4.80 -8.38
CA THR A 65 -5.92 -5.09 -7.15
C THR A 65 -5.87 -3.92 -6.17
N VAL A 66 -7.02 -3.57 -5.62
CA VAL A 66 -7.22 -2.51 -4.63
C VAL A 66 -7.18 -3.10 -3.21
N GLY A 67 -6.63 -2.35 -2.24
CA GLY A 67 -6.53 -2.76 -0.84
C GLY A 67 -5.09 -2.96 -0.36
N SER A 68 -4.12 -2.34 -1.01
CA SER A 68 -2.72 -2.29 -0.56
C SER A 68 -2.29 -0.85 -0.28
N LYS A 69 -1.15 -0.66 0.39
CA LYS A 69 -0.57 0.69 0.56
C LYS A 69 -0.27 1.41 -0.77
N ALA A 70 -0.11 0.64 -1.84
CA ALA A 70 0.15 1.15 -3.18
C ALA A 70 -1.12 1.45 -3.97
N ILE A 71 -2.27 0.86 -3.60
CA ILE A 71 -3.55 1.05 -4.27
C ILE A 71 -4.64 0.94 -3.22
N SER A 72 -5.22 2.07 -2.84
CA SER A 72 -6.20 2.16 -1.77
C SER A 72 -7.46 2.88 -2.25
N ARG A 73 -8.62 2.47 -1.75
CA ARG A 73 -9.91 3.11 -2.04
C ARG A 73 -10.40 3.86 -0.82
N GLY A 74 -11.19 4.89 -1.06
CA GLY A 74 -11.86 5.58 0.02
C GLY A 74 -12.66 6.77 -0.44
N THR A 75 -12.98 7.64 0.51
CA THR A 75 -13.70 8.88 0.25
C THR A 75 -12.76 10.06 0.44
N PHE A 76 -12.58 10.88 -0.59
CA PHE A 76 -11.72 12.06 -0.53
C PHE A 76 -12.23 13.05 0.52
N MET A 77 -11.29 13.59 1.31
CA MET A 77 -11.60 14.63 2.28
C MET A 77 -11.00 15.96 1.86
N LYS A 78 -9.69 15.97 1.59
CA LYS A 78 -8.92 17.15 1.18
C LYS A 78 -7.51 16.78 0.75
N ALA A 79 -6.83 17.70 0.09
CA ALA A 79 -5.39 17.72 -0.13
C ALA A 79 -4.77 18.95 0.56
N GLU A 80 -3.77 18.78 1.40
CA GLU A 80 -3.13 19.90 2.11
C GLU A 80 -1.68 19.56 2.47
N GLY A 81 -0.77 20.53 2.37
CA GLY A 81 0.62 20.36 2.78
C GLY A 81 1.36 19.25 2.03
N GLY A 82 1.05 19.05 0.74
CA GLY A 82 1.64 18.00 -0.08
C GLY A 82 1.15 16.59 0.26
N LYS A 83 -0.02 16.45 0.89
CA LYS A 83 -0.61 15.18 1.27
C LYS A 83 -2.07 15.10 0.85
N ILE A 84 -2.54 13.89 0.55
CA ILE A 84 -3.95 13.57 0.36
C ILE A 84 -4.52 12.93 1.62
N TYR A 85 -5.72 13.35 1.99
CA TYR A 85 -6.49 12.84 3.11
C TYR A 85 -7.77 12.22 2.56
N PHE A 86 -7.99 10.96 2.89
CA PHE A 86 -9.19 10.22 2.48
C PHE A 86 -9.59 9.22 3.57
N THR A 87 -10.85 8.82 3.58
CA THR A 87 -11.35 7.83 4.55
C THR A 87 -11.47 6.47 3.89
N GLU A 88 -10.72 5.49 4.37
CA GLU A 88 -10.75 4.10 3.95
C GLU A 88 -11.42 3.29 5.07
N GLU A 89 -12.57 2.68 4.78
CA GLU A 89 -13.32 1.83 5.73
C GLU A 89 -13.59 2.52 7.09
N GLY A 90 -13.83 3.83 7.07
CA GLY A 90 -14.10 4.64 8.26
C GLY A 90 -12.85 5.14 9.00
N VAL A 91 -11.65 4.80 8.53
CA VAL A 91 -10.37 5.27 9.07
C VAL A 91 -9.77 6.34 8.16
N MET A 92 -9.33 7.45 8.75
CA MET A 92 -8.64 8.49 7.99
C MET A 92 -7.23 8.00 7.61
N THR A 93 -7.00 7.85 6.32
CA THR A 93 -5.71 7.53 5.71
C THR A 93 -5.08 8.81 5.16
N VAL A 94 -3.76 8.90 5.31
CA VAL A 94 -2.96 10.05 4.86
C VAL A 94 -1.77 9.55 4.06
N LEU A 95 -1.62 10.04 2.84
CA LEU A 95 -0.47 9.72 1.98
C LEU A 95 0.20 11.00 1.50
N PRO A 96 1.55 11.06 1.48
CA PRO A 96 2.26 12.11 0.76
C PRO A 96 1.96 12.03 -0.73
N LEU A 97 1.91 13.18 -1.40
CA LEU A 97 1.72 13.29 -2.85
C LEU A 97 3.07 13.52 -3.54
N THR A 98 3.17 13.09 -4.79
CA THR A 98 4.25 13.53 -5.69
C THR A 98 4.04 14.99 -6.11
N GLU A 99 5.07 15.61 -6.72
CA GLU A 99 4.98 17.00 -7.22
C GLU A 99 3.93 17.15 -8.33
N GLU A 100 3.76 16.11 -9.13
CA GLU A 100 2.74 15.99 -10.17
C GLU A 100 1.88 14.77 -9.88
N VAL A 101 0.56 14.95 -9.87
CA VAL A 101 -0.43 13.90 -9.59
C VAL A 101 -1.28 13.67 -10.83
N SER A 102 -1.36 12.42 -11.28
CA SER A 102 -2.25 12.01 -12.36
C SER A 102 -3.69 11.88 -11.82
N LEU A 103 -4.53 12.86 -12.10
CA LEU A 103 -5.98 12.76 -11.86
C LEU A 103 -6.65 12.02 -13.02
N GLN A 104 -7.21 10.84 -12.74
CA GLN A 104 -7.87 9.98 -13.73
C GLN A 104 -9.38 10.00 -13.53
N CYS A 105 -10.12 10.34 -14.59
CA CYS A 105 -11.56 10.22 -14.63
C CYS A 105 -11.90 8.82 -15.14
N THR A 106 -12.81 8.11 -14.49
CA THR A 106 -13.22 6.77 -14.91
C THR A 106 -14.72 6.57 -14.82
N ASP A 107 -15.26 5.78 -15.75
CA ASP A 107 -16.66 5.33 -15.70
C ASP A 107 -16.87 4.17 -14.71
N GLN A 108 -15.79 3.66 -14.12
CA GLN A 108 -15.84 2.61 -13.12
C GLN A 108 -16.43 3.12 -11.80
N ASP A 109 -17.33 2.34 -11.21
CA ASP A 109 -17.81 2.57 -9.83
C ASP A 109 -16.68 2.31 -8.81
N LEU A 110 -16.30 3.35 -8.08
CA LEU A 110 -15.17 3.32 -7.14
C LEU A 110 -15.56 2.98 -5.69
N GLU A 111 -16.84 2.99 -5.32
CA GLU A 111 -17.25 2.78 -3.92
C GLU A 111 -16.99 1.33 -3.45
N GLY A 112 -17.16 0.36 -4.35
CA GLY A 112 -17.04 -1.07 -4.09
C GLY A 112 -15.93 -1.79 -4.86
N VAL A 113 -15.02 -1.05 -5.49
CA VAL A 113 -14.05 -1.63 -6.41
C VAL A 113 -12.98 -2.48 -5.70
N THR A 114 -12.78 -3.70 -6.17
CA THR A 114 -11.69 -4.59 -5.72
C THR A 114 -10.51 -4.61 -6.71
N GLU A 115 -10.74 -4.25 -7.97
CA GLU A 115 -9.74 -4.15 -9.03
C GLU A 115 -9.97 -2.87 -9.83
N TYR A 116 -8.98 -1.99 -9.87
CA TYR A 116 -9.03 -0.77 -10.67
C TYR A 116 -8.68 -1.09 -12.12
N ASP A 117 -9.53 -0.70 -13.06
CA ASP A 117 -9.46 -1.03 -14.48
C ASP A 117 -9.07 0.19 -15.30
N PHE A 118 -7.84 0.21 -15.81
CA PHE A 118 -7.33 1.34 -16.59
C PHE A 118 -8.03 1.51 -17.94
N GLU A 119 -8.70 0.49 -18.47
CA GLU A 119 -9.47 0.61 -19.72
C GLU A 119 -10.72 1.46 -19.56
N GLN A 120 -11.23 1.60 -18.32
CA GLN A 120 -12.38 2.43 -18.01
C GLN A 120 -11.99 3.89 -17.71
N VAL A 121 -10.71 4.25 -17.86
CA VAL A 121 -10.25 5.63 -17.73
C VAL A 121 -10.61 6.41 -18.99
N THR A 122 -11.48 7.40 -18.83
CA THR A 122 -11.98 8.22 -19.95
C THR A 122 -11.15 9.47 -20.18
N LYS A 123 -10.49 9.98 -19.14
CA LYS A 123 -9.69 11.20 -19.21
C LYS A 123 -8.59 11.20 -18.14
N ILE A 124 -7.43 11.74 -18.50
CA ILE A 124 -6.30 11.90 -17.59
C ILE A 124 -5.87 13.37 -17.58
N MET A 125 -5.61 13.90 -16.41
CA MET A 125 -5.07 15.25 -16.20
C MET A 125 -3.91 15.17 -15.23
N VAL A 126 -2.89 16.01 -15.42
CA VAL A 126 -1.81 16.17 -14.45
C VAL A 126 -2.08 17.44 -13.66
N VAL A 127 -2.10 17.32 -12.34
CA VAL A 127 -2.40 18.42 -11.43
C VAL A 127 -1.35 18.50 -10.34
N GLY A 128 -1.13 19.71 -9.80
CA GLY A 128 -0.32 19.87 -8.60
C GLY A 128 -1.09 19.46 -7.34
N PRO A 129 -0.41 19.12 -6.22
CA PRO A 129 -1.06 18.80 -4.95
C PRO A 129 -2.05 19.86 -4.45
N GLY A 130 -1.78 21.14 -4.73
CA GLY A 130 -2.65 22.25 -4.34
C GLY A 130 -3.94 22.36 -5.15
N GLU A 131 -3.97 21.77 -6.35
CA GLU A 131 -5.09 21.86 -7.29
C GLU A 131 -6.09 20.72 -7.10
N LEU A 132 -5.74 19.67 -6.36
CA LEU A 132 -6.63 18.52 -6.11
C LEU A 132 -7.95 18.92 -5.46
N ASN A 133 -7.94 19.87 -4.51
CA ASN A 133 -9.17 20.34 -3.86
C ASN A 133 -10.12 21.05 -4.82
N ASP A 134 -9.60 21.64 -5.90
CA ASP A 134 -10.39 22.34 -6.90
C ASP A 134 -11.00 21.37 -7.92
N LYS A 135 -10.43 20.14 -8.01
CA LYS A 135 -10.81 19.12 -9.00
C LYS A 135 -11.57 17.95 -8.41
N VAL A 136 -11.42 17.67 -7.13
CA VAL A 136 -12.04 16.56 -6.42
C VAL A 136 -12.82 17.11 -5.24
N ALA A 137 -14.13 16.90 -5.22
CA ALA A 137 -14.95 17.42 -4.13
C ALA A 137 -14.82 16.53 -2.88
N ALA A 138 -14.84 17.15 -1.70
CA ALA A 138 -14.90 16.40 -0.45
C ALA A 138 -16.16 15.52 -0.42
N GLY A 139 -16.00 14.26 -0.02
CA GLY A 139 -17.07 13.26 -0.06
C GLY A 139 -17.10 12.40 -1.32
N GLU A 140 -16.27 12.67 -2.33
CA GLU A 140 -16.23 11.86 -3.55
C GLU A 140 -15.47 10.54 -3.33
N PRO A 141 -15.97 9.42 -3.90
CA PRO A 141 -15.23 8.16 -3.95
C PRO A 141 -13.96 8.30 -4.79
N VAL A 142 -12.84 7.78 -4.28
CA VAL A 142 -11.54 7.84 -4.95
C VAL A 142 -10.80 6.52 -4.84
N VAL A 143 -9.96 6.24 -5.84
CA VAL A 143 -8.89 5.25 -5.75
C VAL A 143 -7.56 5.98 -5.86
N VAL A 144 -6.69 5.79 -4.87
CA VAL A 144 -5.38 6.40 -4.80
C VAL A 144 -4.34 5.35 -5.10
N LEU A 145 -3.55 5.57 -6.15
CA LEU A 145 -2.39 4.75 -6.46
C LEU A 145 -1.12 5.50 -6.02
N ALA A 146 -0.26 4.77 -5.33
CA ALA A 146 0.96 5.26 -4.73
C ALA A 146 2.14 4.34 -5.06
N ASN A 147 3.26 4.96 -5.40
CA ASN A 147 4.51 4.26 -5.67
C ASN A 147 5.48 4.43 -4.50
N LEU A 148 6.33 3.43 -4.27
CA LEU A 148 7.39 3.52 -3.28
C LEU A 148 8.51 4.43 -3.82
N GLU A 149 8.68 5.59 -3.21
CA GLU A 149 9.75 6.54 -3.52
C GLU A 149 10.67 6.68 -2.31
N GLY A 150 11.89 6.13 -2.43
CA GLY A 150 12.81 6.04 -1.30
C GLY A 150 12.26 5.11 -0.20
N THR A 151 11.82 5.68 0.91
CA THR A 151 11.32 4.93 2.08
C THR A 151 9.82 5.14 2.35
N GLU A 152 9.11 5.90 1.52
CA GLU A 152 7.69 6.21 1.70
C GLU A 152 6.88 5.94 0.43
N TYR A 153 5.61 5.56 0.61
CA TYR A 153 4.66 5.48 -0.51
C TYR A 153 4.10 6.85 -0.77
N LYS A 154 4.33 7.37 -1.98
CA LYS A 154 3.77 8.64 -2.44
C LYS A 154 2.67 8.40 -3.46
N ALA A 155 1.51 8.99 -3.21
CA ALA A 155 0.38 9.00 -4.11
C ALA A 155 0.75 9.79 -5.37
N ASN A 156 0.75 9.10 -6.51
CA ASN A 156 1.07 9.66 -7.81
C ASN A 156 -0.13 9.67 -8.75
N THR A 157 -1.16 8.88 -8.45
CA THR A 157 -2.41 8.86 -9.21
C THR A 157 -3.60 8.90 -8.27
N VAL A 158 -4.60 9.69 -8.62
CA VAL A 158 -5.90 9.74 -7.96
C VAL A 158 -6.95 9.51 -9.03
N ALA A 159 -7.76 8.47 -8.89
CA ALA A 159 -8.87 8.19 -9.77
C ALA A 159 -10.18 8.63 -9.13
N ILE A 160 -11.06 9.24 -9.93
CA ILE A 160 -12.38 9.74 -9.53
C ILE A 160 -13.42 9.34 -10.57
N SER A 161 -14.71 9.38 -10.20
CA SER A 161 -15.81 9.17 -11.15
C SER A 161 -15.79 10.21 -12.28
N ALA A 162 -16.07 9.77 -13.50
CA ALA A 162 -16.19 10.63 -14.67
C ALA A 162 -17.24 11.74 -14.50
N GLU A 163 -18.29 11.49 -13.71
CA GLU A 163 -19.31 12.48 -13.35
C GLU A 163 -18.73 13.63 -12.51
N GLY A 164 -17.83 13.31 -11.57
CA GLY A 164 -17.10 14.28 -10.76
C GLY A 164 -16.10 15.10 -11.57
N CYS A 165 -15.49 14.49 -12.59
CA CYS A 165 -14.56 15.15 -13.51
C CYS A 165 -15.20 16.24 -14.39
N GLY A 166 -16.53 16.32 -14.46
CA GLY A 166 -17.29 17.30 -15.26
C GLY A 166 -17.56 18.65 -14.58
N LYS A 167 -17.15 18.84 -13.32
CA LYS A 167 -17.21 20.15 -12.64
C LYS A 167 -16.00 21.05 -12.92
N ILE A 168 -15.30 20.81 -14.03
CA ILE A 168 -14.09 21.51 -14.45
C ILE A 168 -14.40 22.51 -15.56
#